data_AF-A0AAN9T5R8-F1
#
_entry.id   AF-A0AAN9T5R8-F1
#
_cell.length_a   1.000
_cell.length_b   1.000
_cell.length_c   1.000
_cell.angle_alpha   90.00
_cell.angle_beta   90.00
_cell.angle_gamma   90.00
#
_symmetry.space_group_name_H-M   'P 1'
#
loop_
_entity.id
_entity.type
_entity.pdbx_description
1 polymer ?
#
loop_
_entity_poly.entity_id
_entity_poly.type
_entity_poly.pdbx_seq_one_letter_code
_entity_poly.pdbx_strand_id
1 'polypeptide(L)'
;MLFKFNDRIKKELIAELKFSSTILRKGKEFIHLFRLGEQQQQILVLVVLLFLFHVSKRQKTIQLRPVIFVSLNRSSLFLLKAGAHLSFFFYFNSLLADSTVVCAFVILQDMQFGMATDENADMSDVKSQLSQSHETWKQEIARNQSEVDVLQKELTEVMACNQGSDENAKKELEVLWRRVKTTSTMLTYLKSKARLMAVPHLAHTSCGIKQLEGVGFVDKNGIPLSGWCSNVDLSSFDDTDEESWMRISHQHGCLDEQDAAYIGEILNSVQMVADVMEALVKRVLLAESETAIEKEIVSISQEEIKRKSTQLENMSMKLEEMEHFALNTNSILNEMRQRVEDLVEETTRQRERAAENEEELSRVKREFESLKSYVSGLITVRETLLSSEKQFQTIERLFEKLVAKTTQLEGEKMQKEAEVQKLMEENVRLSAQLDKKEAQLLALNEQFKVMALNASNM
;
A
#
# COMPACT_ATOMS: atom_id res chain seq x y z
N MET A 1 20.32 -0.62 -24.63
CA MET A 1 20.18 -0.02 -23.27
C MET A 1 18.98 0.93 -23.14
N LEU A 2 18.52 1.60 -24.20
CA LEU A 2 17.33 2.49 -24.19
C LEU A 2 15.97 1.76 -24.03
N PHE A 3 15.86 0.50 -24.46
CA PHE A 3 14.61 -0.28 -24.32
C PHE A 3 14.31 -0.71 -22.86
N LYS A 4 15.34 -1.01 -22.05
CA LYS A 4 15.17 -1.40 -20.63
C LYS A 4 14.74 -0.22 -19.73
N PHE A 5 15.03 1.01 -20.13
CA PHE A 5 14.63 2.20 -19.38
C PHE A 5 13.12 2.48 -19.50
N ASN A 6 12.52 2.14 -20.64
CA ASN A 6 11.10 2.36 -20.90
C ASN A 6 10.22 1.38 -20.11
N ASP A 7 10.63 0.11 -20.00
CA ASP A 7 9.89 -0.90 -19.22
C ASP A 7 9.90 -0.63 -17.71
N ARG A 8 10.98 -0.04 -17.19
CA ARG A 8 11.07 0.29 -15.76
C ARG A 8 10.08 1.40 -15.40
N ILE A 9 10.04 2.46 -16.22
CA ILE A 9 9.09 3.57 -16.07
C ILE A 9 7.65 3.07 -16.26
N LYS A 10 7.40 2.18 -17.22
CA LYS A 10 6.06 1.62 -17.46
C LYS A 10 5.56 0.79 -16.28
N LYS A 11 6.44 -0.02 -15.66
CA LYS A 11 6.10 -0.79 -14.45
C LYS A 11 5.86 0.12 -13.24
N GLU A 12 6.66 1.16 -13.07
CA GLU A 12 6.49 2.17 -12.01
C GLU A 12 5.17 2.94 -12.18
N LEU A 13 4.83 3.35 -13.41
CA LEU A 13 3.58 4.04 -13.72
C LEU A 13 2.35 3.14 -13.48
N ILE A 14 2.44 1.85 -13.80
CA ILE A 14 1.37 0.87 -13.58
C ILE A 14 1.21 0.55 -12.09
N ALA A 15 2.30 0.49 -11.33
CA ALA A 15 2.26 0.31 -9.87
C ALA A 15 1.63 1.53 -9.18
N GLU A 16 2.01 2.74 -9.60
CA GLU A 16 1.43 4.01 -9.12
C GLU A 16 -0.05 4.16 -9.49
N LEU A 17 -0.45 3.77 -10.71
CA LEU A 17 -1.86 3.76 -11.14
C LEU A 17 -2.70 2.74 -10.35
N LYS A 18 -2.14 1.57 -10.02
CA LYS A 18 -2.79 0.59 -9.13
C LYS A 18 -2.89 1.11 -7.70
N PHE A 19 -1.87 1.81 -7.21
CA PHE A 19 -1.89 2.43 -5.88
C PHE A 19 -2.96 3.53 -5.79
N SER A 20 -3.00 4.42 -6.78
CA SER A 20 -4.00 5.48 -6.89
C SER A 20 -5.43 4.93 -7.04
N SER A 21 -5.62 3.86 -7.83
CA SER A 21 -6.89 3.12 -7.95
C SER A 21 -7.36 2.53 -6.61
N THR A 22 -6.42 2.02 -5.81
CA THR A 22 -6.72 1.41 -4.50
C THR A 22 -7.08 2.48 -3.47
N ILE A 23 -6.40 3.63 -3.50
CA ILE A 23 -6.74 4.80 -2.69
C ILE A 23 -8.12 5.36 -3.07
N LEU A 24 -8.44 5.45 -4.37
CA LEU A 24 -9.74 5.94 -4.83
C LEU A 24 -10.89 4.99 -4.41
N ARG A 25 -10.62 3.68 -4.39
CA ARG A 25 -11.57 2.65 -3.95
C ARG A 25 -11.82 2.73 -2.44
N LYS A 26 -10.76 2.86 -1.64
CA LYS A 26 -10.87 3.08 -0.18
C LYS A 26 -11.50 4.44 0.16
N GLY A 27 -11.25 5.47 -0.64
CA GLY A 27 -11.90 6.77 -0.51
C GLY A 27 -13.41 6.73 -0.77
N LYS A 28 -13.85 5.90 -1.73
CA LYS A 28 -15.29 5.63 -1.98
C LYS A 28 -15.98 4.93 -0.80
N GLU A 29 -15.30 4.00 -0.13
CA GLU A 29 -15.80 3.36 1.09
C GLU A 29 -15.87 4.35 2.26
N PHE A 30 -14.91 5.28 2.35
CA PHE A 30 -14.90 6.34 3.37
C PHE A 30 -16.05 7.36 3.18
N ILE A 31 -16.41 7.69 1.94
CA ILE A 31 -17.57 8.55 1.62
C ILE A 31 -18.90 7.85 1.97
N HIS A 32 -18.93 6.51 1.92
CA HIS A 32 -20.11 5.73 2.32
C HIS A 32 -20.30 5.68 3.84
N LEU A 33 -19.21 5.67 4.61
CA LEU A 33 -19.24 5.73 6.07
C LEU A 33 -19.78 7.06 6.62
N PHE A 34 -19.62 8.16 5.88
CA PHE A 34 -20.12 9.48 6.29
C PHE A 34 -21.63 9.71 6.01
N ARG A 35 -22.33 8.75 5.41
CA ARG A 35 -23.75 8.88 5.01
C ARG A 35 -24.74 8.20 5.97
N LEU A 36 -24.29 7.73 7.13
CA LEU A 36 -25.07 6.88 8.04
C LEU A 36 -25.48 7.57 9.36
N GLY A 37 -25.57 8.90 9.37
CA GLY A 37 -26.15 9.67 10.47
C GLY A 37 -27.29 10.56 9.96
N GLU A 38 -28.53 10.11 10.09
CA GLU A 38 -29.71 10.94 9.88
C GLU A 38 -29.97 11.83 11.11
N GLN A 39 -30.32 13.09 10.78
CA GLN A 39 -30.83 14.18 11.61
C GLN A 39 -29.82 15.16 12.25
N GLN A 40 -29.88 16.37 11.67
CA GLN A 40 -29.34 17.67 12.06
C GLN A 40 -28.00 18.12 11.42
N GLN A 41 -28.15 19.16 10.57
CA GLN A 41 -27.16 20.00 9.89
C GLN A 41 -26.15 19.32 8.94
N GLN A 42 -26.46 19.40 7.64
CA GLN A 42 -25.59 18.98 6.54
C GLN A 42 -24.36 19.89 6.40
N ILE A 43 -23.22 19.51 6.99
CA ILE A 43 -21.90 19.92 6.51
C ILE A 43 -21.34 18.76 5.69
N LEU A 44 -21.52 18.82 4.37
CA LEU A 44 -20.89 17.86 3.45
C LEU A 44 -19.45 18.32 3.19
N VAL A 45 -18.49 17.83 3.98
CA VAL A 45 -17.07 18.09 3.72
C VAL A 45 -16.59 17.19 2.57
N LEU A 46 -16.48 17.74 1.37
CA LEU A 46 -15.89 17.05 0.23
C LEU A 46 -14.37 17.31 0.25
N VAL A 47 -13.59 16.29 0.61
CA VAL A 47 -12.12 16.34 0.51
C VAL A 47 -11.71 15.77 -0.84
N VAL A 48 -11.28 16.64 -1.76
CA VAL A 48 -10.75 16.23 -3.07
C VAL A 48 -9.22 16.36 -3.03
N LEU A 49 -8.54 15.21 -3.07
CA LEU A 49 -7.08 15.13 -3.21
C LEU A 49 -6.72 15.16 -4.70
N LEU A 50 -6.23 16.31 -5.18
CA LEU A 50 -5.67 16.46 -6.52
C LEU A 50 -4.14 16.49 -6.42
N PHE A 51 -3.48 15.56 -7.11
CA PHE A 51 -2.03 15.56 -7.24
C PHE A 51 -1.62 16.36 -8.47
N LEU A 52 -0.96 17.51 -8.27
CA LEU A 52 -0.38 18.29 -9.36
C LEU A 52 1.01 17.75 -9.70
N PHE A 53 1.19 17.29 -10.94
CA PHE A 53 2.47 16.81 -11.44
C PHE A 53 3.30 17.97 -11.99
N HIS A 54 4.44 18.26 -11.38
CA HIS A 54 5.45 19.15 -11.96
C HIS A 54 6.65 18.33 -12.43
N VAL A 55 6.81 18.17 -13.75
CA VAL A 55 7.96 17.49 -14.34
C VAL A 55 9.06 18.50 -14.66
N SER A 56 10.11 18.56 -13.84
CA SER A 56 11.29 19.37 -14.12
C SER A 56 12.30 18.58 -14.95
N LYS A 57 12.61 19.02 -16.18
CA LYS A 57 13.52 18.32 -17.11
C LYS A 57 14.97 18.20 -16.62
N ARG A 58 15.39 18.91 -15.57
CA ARG A 58 16.79 18.98 -15.12
C ARG A 58 17.16 18.12 -13.90
N GLN A 59 16.18 17.63 -13.15
CA GLN A 59 16.39 16.69 -12.05
C GLN A 59 15.46 15.51 -12.29
N LYS A 60 16.01 14.30 -12.46
CA LYS A 60 15.26 13.05 -12.70
C LYS A 60 14.51 12.59 -11.44
N THR A 61 13.73 13.46 -10.81
CA THR A 61 12.97 13.20 -9.60
C THR A 61 11.57 13.81 -9.75
N ILE A 62 10.55 12.95 -9.68
CA ILE A 62 9.14 13.36 -9.63
C ILE A 62 8.85 13.70 -8.18
N GLN A 63 8.54 14.97 -7.89
CA GLN A 63 8.10 15.39 -6.56
C GLN A 63 6.57 15.45 -6.56
N LEU A 64 5.94 14.49 -5.87
CA LEU A 64 4.50 14.49 -5.58
C LEU A 64 4.24 15.47 -4.44
N ARG A 65 3.44 16.50 -4.68
CA ARG A 65 2.91 17.37 -3.62
C ARG A 65 1.39 17.20 -3.54
N PRO A 66 0.86 16.65 -2.43
CA PRO A 66 -0.59 16.61 -2.24
C PRO A 66 -1.10 18.03 -1.97
N VAL A 67 -2.16 18.43 -2.67
CA VAL A 67 -2.91 19.65 -2.37
C VAL A 67 -4.28 19.21 -1.89
N ILE A 68 -4.63 19.63 -0.67
CA ILE A 68 -5.91 19.29 -0.05
C ILE A 68 -6.85 20.47 -0.24
N PHE A 69 -7.96 20.23 -0.92
CA PHE A 69 -9.07 21.17 -1.01
C PHE A 69 -10.15 20.74 -0.03
N VAL A 70 -10.57 21.68 0.81
CA VAL A 70 -11.71 21.49 1.73
C VAL A 70 -12.78 22.51 1.34
N SER A 71 -13.94 22.01 0.93
CA SER A 71 -15.13 22.81 0.63
C SER A 71 -16.11 22.67 1.79
N LEU A 72 -16.44 23.78 2.47
CA LEU A 72 -17.37 23.77 3.60
C LEU A 72 -18.83 24.10 3.22
N ASN A 73 -19.08 24.65 2.03
CA ASN A 73 -20.43 24.78 1.44
C ASN A 73 -20.35 25.20 -0.04
N ARG A 74 -21.47 25.17 -0.77
CA ARG A 74 -21.60 25.36 -2.25
C ARG A 74 -20.93 26.61 -2.86
N SER A 75 -20.39 27.53 -2.06
CA SER A 75 -19.87 28.83 -2.53
C SER A 75 -18.47 29.20 -2.04
N SER A 76 -17.74 28.32 -1.35
CA SER A 76 -16.39 28.66 -0.84
C SER A 76 -15.40 27.49 -0.92
N LEU A 77 -14.30 27.72 -1.63
CA LEU A 77 -13.21 26.78 -1.84
C LEU A 77 -11.97 27.27 -1.07
N PHE A 78 -11.45 26.48 -0.13
CA PHE A 78 -10.24 26.82 0.63
C PHE A 78 -9.04 26.01 0.15
N LEU A 79 -7.90 26.69 -0.02
CA LEU A 79 -6.64 26.14 -0.53
C LEU A 79 -5.64 26.03 0.64
N LEU A 80 -5.42 24.83 1.15
CA LEU A 80 -4.42 24.59 2.19
C LEU A 80 -3.13 24.05 1.56
N LYS A 81 -2.04 24.82 1.68
CA LYS A 81 -0.69 24.38 1.29
C LYS A 81 0.11 24.04 2.53
N ALA A 82 0.62 22.82 2.61
CA ALA A 82 1.56 22.42 3.66
C ALA A 82 2.97 22.91 3.30
N GLY A 83 3.49 23.87 4.06
CA GLY A 83 4.90 24.29 4.01
C GLY A 83 5.11 25.80 4.21
N ALA A 84 5.57 26.12 5.43
CA ALA A 84 6.22 27.34 5.93
C ALA A 84 5.90 28.71 5.28
N HIS A 85 5.42 29.62 6.14
CA HIS A 85 5.04 31.02 5.92
C HIS A 85 3.77 31.26 5.10
N LEU A 86 2.69 31.66 5.78
CA LEU A 86 1.56 32.34 5.17
C LEU A 86 1.07 33.49 6.06
N SER A 87 1.11 34.69 5.51
CA SER A 87 0.35 35.85 5.96
C SER A 87 -1.12 35.65 5.59
N PHE A 88 -2.02 35.87 6.55
CA PHE A 88 -3.47 35.83 6.34
C PHE A 88 -3.95 37.14 5.68
N PHE A 89 -4.63 37.04 4.55
CA PHE A 89 -5.51 38.11 4.04
C PHE A 89 -6.96 37.70 4.29
N PHE A 90 -7.65 38.46 5.13
CA PHE A 90 -9.09 38.35 5.34
C PHE A 90 -9.82 39.16 4.27
N TYR A 91 -10.77 38.55 3.56
CA TYR A 91 -11.81 39.27 2.84
C TYR A 91 -13.10 39.15 3.66
N PHE A 92 -13.43 40.20 4.40
CA PHE A 92 -14.73 40.39 5.02
C PHE A 92 -15.66 41.02 3.97
N ASN A 93 -16.78 40.34 3.67
CA ASN A 93 -17.89 40.98 2.97
C ASN A 93 -18.69 41.79 3.99
N SER A 94 -18.44 43.10 4.01
CA SER A 94 -19.30 44.08 4.67
C SER A 94 -20.55 44.30 3.81
N LEU A 95 -21.69 43.76 4.26
CA LEU A 95 -23.01 44.12 3.74
C LEU A 95 -23.81 44.77 4.87
N LEU A 96 -23.52 46.05 5.13
CA LEU A 96 -24.34 47.02 5.87
C LEU A 96 -23.60 48.37 5.82
N ALA A 97 -23.65 49.01 4.66
CA ALA A 97 -23.30 50.40 4.48
C ALA A 97 -24.26 50.96 3.44
N ASP A 98 -25.46 51.32 3.88
CA ASP A 98 -26.36 52.19 3.14
C ASP A 98 -27.17 53.02 4.13
N SER A 99 -27.36 54.28 3.80
CA SER A 99 -28.08 55.33 4.54
C SER A 99 -27.28 56.10 5.58
N THR A 100 -26.36 56.95 5.12
CA THR A 100 -26.33 58.36 5.54
C THR A 100 -25.39 59.17 4.66
N VAL A 101 -25.82 60.39 4.32
CA VAL A 101 -25.07 61.44 3.61
C VAL A 101 -25.07 61.36 2.08
N VAL A 102 -26.16 61.82 1.44
CA VAL A 102 -26.17 62.88 0.42
C VAL A 102 -27.61 63.42 0.33
N CYS A 103 -27.85 64.65 0.81
CA CYS A 103 -28.82 65.62 0.26
C CYS A 103 -28.95 66.82 1.20
N ALA A 104 -28.04 67.78 1.07
CA ALA A 104 -28.26 69.14 1.51
C ALA A 104 -27.30 70.05 0.74
N PHE A 105 -27.75 70.63 -0.38
CA PHE A 105 -27.52 72.04 -0.73
C PHE A 105 -28.31 72.45 -1.99
N VAL A 106 -28.89 73.66 -1.90
CA VAL A 106 -29.48 74.51 -2.95
C VAL A 106 -30.89 74.14 -3.46
N ILE A 107 -31.91 74.87 -2.97
CA ILE A 107 -32.65 75.85 -3.79
C ILE A 107 -32.94 77.08 -2.91
N LEU A 108 -32.40 78.22 -3.33
CA LEU A 108 -32.79 79.55 -2.88
C LEU A 108 -33.39 80.24 -4.11
N GLN A 109 -34.46 81.00 -3.84
CA GLN A 109 -35.02 82.10 -4.62
C GLN A 109 -36.24 81.93 -5.54
N ASP A 110 -37.05 83.00 -5.45
CA ASP A 110 -38.10 83.56 -6.32
C ASP A 110 -39.54 83.09 -6.07
N MET A 111 -40.56 83.95 -5.98
CA MET A 111 -40.74 85.41 -6.12
C MET A 111 -42.13 85.75 -5.51
N GLN A 112 -42.28 86.78 -4.66
CA GLN A 112 -42.80 88.14 -4.97
C GLN A 112 -44.13 88.23 -5.75
N PHE A 113 -45.10 88.97 -5.19
CA PHE A 113 -45.70 90.22 -5.73
C PHE A 113 -46.77 90.73 -4.75
N GLY A 114 -46.73 91.95 -4.22
CA GLY A 114 -47.19 93.20 -4.86
C GLY A 114 -48.47 93.67 -4.11
N MET A 115 -48.78 94.95 -3.86
CA MET A 115 -48.42 96.24 -4.47
C MET A 115 -48.80 97.35 -3.46
N ALA A 116 -47.95 98.37 -3.25
CA ALA A 116 -48.01 99.73 -3.83
C ALA A 116 -48.82 100.70 -2.93
N THR A 117 -48.51 102.00 -2.77
CA THR A 117 -48.09 103.04 -3.74
C THR A 117 -47.52 104.27 -3.01
N ASP A 118 -46.49 104.90 -3.62
CA ASP A 118 -46.18 106.34 -3.82
C ASP A 118 -46.67 107.41 -2.81
N GLU A 119 -45.78 108.21 -2.22
CA GLU A 119 -45.02 109.39 -2.73
C GLU A 119 -45.76 110.75 -2.65
N ASN A 120 -45.13 111.65 -1.86
CA ASN A 120 -44.94 113.10 -2.04
C ASN A 120 -46.11 114.12 -2.04
N ALA A 121 -45.86 115.17 -1.24
CA ALA A 121 -46.21 116.60 -1.42
C ALA A 121 -47.69 117.00 -1.60
N ASP A 122 -48.27 117.78 -0.68
CA ASP A 122 -48.19 119.25 -0.72
C ASP A 122 -48.97 119.86 0.46
N MET A 123 -48.57 121.07 0.84
CA MET A 123 -49.05 121.84 1.98
C MET A 123 -50.19 122.77 1.54
N SER A 124 -51.40 122.56 2.09
CA SER A 124 -52.54 123.51 2.24
C SER A 124 -53.90 122.89 1.87
N ASP A 125 -54.67 122.45 2.87
CA ASP A 125 -56.04 122.94 3.11
C ASP A 125 -56.56 122.41 4.46
N VAL A 126 -55.85 122.80 5.52
CA VAL A 126 -56.22 122.52 6.91
C VAL A 126 -57.31 123.49 7.34
N LYS A 127 -58.59 123.12 7.20
CA LYS A 127 -59.64 123.60 8.13
C LYS A 127 -61.02 122.94 8.08
N SER A 128 -61.33 122.04 7.14
CA SER A 128 -62.68 121.48 7.02
C SER A 128 -62.81 119.96 7.18
N GLN A 129 -61.69 119.20 7.22
CA GLN A 129 -61.69 117.75 7.51
C GLN A 129 -61.43 117.39 8.99
N LEU A 130 -60.95 118.34 9.81
CA LEU A 130 -60.51 118.07 11.20
C LEU A 130 -61.66 117.67 12.13
N SER A 131 -62.88 118.15 11.88
CA SER A 131 -64.05 117.87 12.73
C SER A 131 -64.72 116.52 12.43
N GLN A 132 -64.47 115.94 11.26
CA GLN A 132 -64.99 114.61 10.89
C GLN A 132 -64.00 113.49 11.26
N SER A 133 -62.69 113.82 11.28
CA SER A 133 -61.60 112.95 11.71
C SER A 133 -61.54 112.74 13.23
N HIS A 134 -62.02 113.70 14.05
CA HIS A 134 -61.96 113.59 15.51
C HIS A 134 -62.92 112.52 16.06
N GLU A 135 -64.10 112.40 15.47
CA GLU A 135 -65.14 111.45 15.89
C GLU A 135 -64.84 110.03 15.39
N THR A 136 -64.24 109.89 14.20
CA THR A 136 -63.70 108.60 13.71
C THR A 136 -62.54 108.13 14.58
N TRP A 137 -61.59 109.02 14.91
CA TRP A 137 -60.46 108.71 15.78
C TRP A 137 -60.89 108.24 17.17
N LYS A 138 -61.97 108.81 17.72
CA LYS A 138 -62.51 108.42 19.05
C LYS A 138 -63.19 107.06 19.01
N GLN A 139 -63.89 106.73 17.91
CA GLN A 139 -64.54 105.45 17.70
C GLN A 139 -63.51 104.35 17.39
N GLU A 140 -62.42 104.69 16.71
CA GLU A 140 -61.31 103.82 16.37
C GLU A 140 -60.41 103.54 17.59
N ILE A 141 -60.15 104.53 18.45
CA ILE A 141 -59.52 104.29 19.76
C ILE A 141 -60.38 103.34 20.61
N ALA A 142 -61.70 103.54 20.68
CA ALA A 142 -62.57 102.65 21.46
C ALA A 142 -62.61 101.21 20.89
N ARG A 143 -62.62 101.06 19.56
CA ARG A 143 -62.55 99.76 18.88
C ARG A 143 -61.19 99.09 19.13
N ASN A 144 -60.09 99.82 18.95
CA ASN A 144 -58.74 99.35 19.22
C ASN A 144 -58.55 99.01 20.70
N GLN A 145 -59.17 99.74 21.64
CA GLN A 145 -59.13 99.40 23.06
C GLN A 145 -59.85 98.07 23.32
N SER A 146 -60.98 97.81 22.67
CA SER A 146 -61.69 96.53 22.78
C SER A 146 -60.93 95.37 22.12
N GLU A 147 -60.26 95.60 20.99
CA GLU A 147 -59.38 94.63 20.33
C GLU A 147 -58.15 94.32 21.20
N VAL A 148 -57.56 95.34 21.83
CA VAL A 148 -56.45 95.17 22.79
C VAL A 148 -56.91 94.40 24.02
N ASP A 149 -58.10 94.67 24.56
CA ASP A 149 -58.64 93.92 25.71
C ASP A 149 -58.93 92.44 25.36
N VAL A 150 -59.43 92.16 24.15
CA VAL A 150 -59.62 90.79 23.64
C VAL A 150 -58.28 90.09 23.43
N LEU A 151 -57.31 90.76 22.81
CA LEU A 151 -55.97 90.24 22.58
C LEU A 151 -55.21 90.02 23.90
N GLN A 152 -55.40 90.88 24.90
CA GLN A 152 -54.78 90.74 26.20
C GLN A 152 -55.38 89.57 26.98
N LYS A 153 -56.69 89.33 26.84
CA LYS A 153 -57.35 88.13 27.37
C LYS A 153 -56.84 86.85 26.69
N GLU A 154 -56.77 86.81 25.36
CA GLU A 154 -56.19 85.68 24.62
C GLU A 154 -54.71 85.46 25.00
N LEU A 155 -53.91 86.53 25.16
CA LEU A 155 -52.54 86.43 25.61
C LEU A 155 -52.45 85.80 27.01
N THR A 156 -53.32 86.19 27.94
CA THR A 156 -53.35 85.57 29.28
C THR A 156 -53.79 84.10 29.25
N GLU A 157 -54.70 83.72 28.35
CA GLU A 157 -55.15 82.34 28.17
C GLU A 157 -54.07 81.47 27.51
N VAL A 158 -53.40 81.99 26.47
CA VAL A 158 -52.25 81.33 25.82
C VAL A 158 -51.09 81.21 26.79
N MET A 159 -50.78 82.22 27.60
CA MET A 159 -49.75 82.12 28.64
C MET A 159 -50.09 81.08 29.71
N ALA A 160 -51.36 80.93 30.08
CA ALA A 160 -51.81 79.88 31.00
C ALA A 160 -51.71 78.47 30.39
N CYS A 161 -52.09 78.30 29.11
CA CYS A 161 -51.90 77.05 28.38
C CYS A 161 -50.42 76.69 28.21
N ASN A 162 -49.56 77.67 27.94
CA ASN A 162 -48.11 77.46 27.78
C ASN A 162 -47.43 77.09 29.10
N GLN A 163 -47.80 77.71 30.22
CA GLN A 163 -47.26 77.36 31.55
C GLN A 163 -47.66 75.94 31.98
N GLY A 164 -48.87 75.48 31.64
CA GLY A 164 -49.28 74.08 31.88
C GLY A 164 -48.50 73.07 31.03
N SER A 165 -48.17 73.42 29.78
CA SER A 165 -47.42 72.56 28.85
C SER A 165 -45.93 72.43 29.22
N ASP A 166 -45.29 73.51 29.67
CA ASP A 166 -43.87 73.52 30.06
C ASP A 166 -43.61 72.65 31.30
N GLU A 167 -44.53 72.71 32.28
CA GLU A 167 -44.39 71.95 33.52
C GLU A 167 -44.69 70.46 33.36
N ASN A 168 -45.50 70.08 32.37
CA ASN A 168 -45.68 68.67 32.00
C ASN A 168 -44.42 68.12 31.27
N ALA A 169 -43.85 68.88 30.34
CA ALA A 169 -42.64 68.48 29.62
C ALA A 169 -41.42 68.30 30.54
N LYS A 170 -41.26 69.15 31.56
CA LYS A 170 -40.20 69.00 32.58
C LYS A 170 -40.34 67.72 33.41
N LYS A 171 -41.56 67.34 33.79
CA LYS A 171 -41.84 66.10 34.53
C LYS A 171 -41.55 64.85 33.67
N GLU A 172 -41.95 64.87 32.40
CA GLU A 172 -41.62 63.79 31.45
C GLU A 172 -40.11 63.66 31.23
N LEU A 173 -39.39 64.77 31.13
CA LEU A 173 -37.93 64.78 31.02
C LEU A 173 -37.26 64.22 32.28
N GLU A 174 -37.76 64.55 33.48
CA GLU A 174 -37.25 64.02 34.75
C GLU A 174 -37.51 62.51 34.89
N VAL A 175 -38.68 62.02 34.47
CA VAL A 175 -39.00 60.59 34.37
C VAL A 175 -38.05 59.89 33.41
N LEU A 176 -37.88 60.41 32.20
CA LEU A 176 -36.99 59.84 31.19
C LEU A 176 -35.54 59.80 31.68
N TRP A 177 -35.08 60.87 32.34
CA TRP A 177 -33.74 60.94 32.92
C TRP A 177 -33.52 59.88 34.01
N ARG A 178 -34.51 59.68 34.90
CA ARG A 178 -34.47 58.60 35.90
C ARG A 178 -34.41 57.22 35.25
N ARG A 179 -35.24 56.96 34.24
CA ARG A 179 -35.23 55.71 33.45
C ARG A 179 -33.86 55.47 32.81
N VAL A 180 -33.31 56.46 32.11
CA VAL A 180 -31.98 56.38 31.47
C VAL A 180 -30.89 56.10 32.50
N LYS A 181 -30.93 56.75 33.68
CA LYS A 181 -29.96 56.53 34.75
C LYS A 181 -30.04 55.11 35.31
N THR A 182 -31.25 54.58 35.51
CA THR A 182 -31.45 53.19 35.93
C THR A 182 -30.93 52.22 34.87
N THR A 183 -31.33 52.38 33.60
CA THR A 183 -30.86 51.52 32.50
C THR A 183 -29.34 51.57 32.36
N SER A 184 -28.71 52.75 32.49
CA SER A 184 -27.25 52.89 32.47
C SER A 184 -26.57 52.12 33.59
N THR A 185 -27.15 52.11 34.79
CA THR A 185 -26.62 51.36 35.94
C THR A 185 -26.73 49.85 35.69
N MET A 186 -27.88 49.39 35.19
CA MET A 186 -28.10 47.98 34.85
C MET A 186 -27.20 47.48 33.71
N LEU A 187 -26.99 48.31 32.68
CA LEU A 187 -26.04 48.01 31.61
C LEU A 187 -24.60 47.94 32.13
N THR A 188 -24.25 48.78 33.11
CA THR A 188 -22.93 48.72 33.76
C THR A 188 -22.75 47.44 34.56
N TYR A 189 -23.80 46.98 35.27
CA TYR A 189 -23.81 45.68 35.93
C TYR A 189 -23.61 44.53 34.94
N LEU A 190 -24.42 44.46 33.87
CA LEU A 190 -24.28 43.42 32.84
C LEU A 190 -22.88 43.43 32.20
N LYS A 191 -22.33 44.61 31.94
CA LYS A 191 -20.97 44.77 31.42
C LYS A 191 -19.93 44.23 32.40
N SER A 192 -20.09 44.47 33.70
CA SER A 192 -19.21 43.93 34.74
C SER A 192 -19.34 42.41 34.83
N LYS A 193 -20.57 41.87 34.87
CA LYS A 193 -20.84 40.43 34.90
C LYS A 193 -20.24 39.73 33.66
N ALA A 194 -20.44 40.27 32.46
CA ALA A 194 -19.86 39.73 31.23
C ALA A 194 -18.31 39.69 31.26
N ARG A 195 -17.67 40.71 31.86
CA ARG A 195 -16.21 40.73 32.02
C ARG A 195 -15.70 39.67 32.99
N LEU A 196 -16.40 39.43 34.09
CA LEU A 196 -16.08 38.35 35.03
C LEU A 196 -16.25 36.98 34.35
N MET A 197 -17.34 36.82 33.60
CA MET A 197 -17.65 35.60 32.85
C MET A 197 -16.67 35.30 31.71
N ALA A 198 -16.05 36.32 31.11
CA ALA A 198 -15.07 36.15 30.04
C ALA A 198 -13.73 35.59 30.54
N VAL A 199 -13.49 35.58 31.85
CA VAL A 199 -12.23 35.14 32.45
C VAL A 199 -12.48 33.81 33.18
N PRO A 200 -11.99 32.66 32.68
CA PRO A 200 -12.40 31.33 33.17
C PRO A 200 -12.26 31.13 34.69
N HIS A 201 -11.16 31.59 35.29
CA HIS A 201 -10.94 31.46 36.73
C HIS A 201 -11.87 32.35 37.58
N LEU A 202 -12.27 33.52 37.07
CA LEU A 202 -13.26 34.40 37.72
C LEU A 202 -14.69 33.92 37.47
N ALA A 203 -14.94 33.31 36.31
CA ALA A 203 -16.18 32.64 36.01
C ALA A 203 -16.42 31.47 36.95
N HIS A 204 -15.37 30.68 37.28
CA HIS A 204 -15.50 29.60 38.26
C HIS A 204 -15.95 30.12 39.63
N THR A 205 -15.33 31.21 40.12
CA THR A 205 -15.69 31.76 41.43
C THR A 205 -17.05 32.47 41.41
N SER A 206 -17.36 33.22 40.36
CA SER A 206 -18.63 33.96 40.21
C SER A 206 -19.83 33.04 40.02
N CYS A 207 -19.66 31.93 39.30
CA CYS A 207 -20.70 30.94 39.07
C CYS A 207 -20.73 29.87 40.18
N GLY A 208 -19.88 29.99 41.21
CA GLY A 208 -19.76 29.02 42.31
C GLY A 208 -19.31 27.62 41.88
N ILE A 209 -18.65 27.50 40.73
CA ILE A 209 -18.19 26.24 40.17
C ILE A 209 -16.93 25.79 40.91
N LYS A 210 -16.97 24.60 41.50
CA LYS A 210 -15.84 23.96 42.17
C LYS A 210 -15.50 22.66 41.47
N GLN A 211 -14.21 22.33 41.38
CA GLN A 211 -13.77 21.03 40.90
C GLN A 211 -13.68 20.07 42.08
N LEU A 212 -14.44 18.98 42.05
CA LEU A 212 -14.41 17.92 43.04
C LEU A 212 -13.75 16.67 42.45
N GLU A 213 -12.78 16.12 43.17
CA GLU A 213 -12.04 14.94 42.73
C GLU A 213 -12.98 13.73 42.54
N GLY A 214 -12.92 13.09 41.37
CA GLY A 214 -13.77 11.95 41.00
C GLY A 214 -15.17 12.27 40.48
N VAL A 215 -15.73 13.47 40.75
CA VAL A 215 -17.07 13.89 40.31
C VAL A 215 -17.02 14.96 39.20
N GLY A 216 -15.91 15.70 39.10
CA GLY A 216 -15.71 16.75 38.10
C GLY A 216 -16.16 18.12 38.60
N PHE A 217 -16.58 19.00 37.68
CA PHE A 217 -17.07 20.33 38.05
C PHE A 217 -18.48 20.25 38.64
N VAL A 218 -18.71 21.01 39.72
CA VAL A 218 -19.92 21.03 40.53
C VAL A 218 -20.34 22.49 40.78
N ASP A 219 -21.64 22.78 40.74
CA ASP A 219 -22.20 24.13 40.98
C ASP A 219 -22.18 24.55 42.46
N LYS A 220 -22.54 25.80 42.76
CA LYS A 220 -22.70 26.37 44.11
C LYS A 220 -23.58 25.50 45.03
N ASN A 221 -24.57 24.81 44.45
CA ASN A 221 -25.53 23.95 45.14
C ASN A 221 -25.07 22.49 45.25
N GLY A 222 -23.83 22.15 44.86
CA GLY A 222 -23.33 20.79 44.92
C GLY A 222 -23.80 19.88 43.77
N ILE A 223 -24.46 20.43 42.76
CA ILE A 223 -24.99 19.68 41.62
C ILE A 223 -23.89 19.46 40.56
N PRO A 224 -23.60 18.21 40.15
CA PRO A 224 -22.61 17.93 39.11
C PRO A 224 -23.01 18.54 37.77
N LEU A 225 -22.07 19.18 37.08
CA LEU A 225 -22.33 19.81 35.79
C LEU A 225 -22.71 18.79 34.68
N SER A 226 -22.42 17.49 34.86
CA SER A 226 -22.80 16.41 33.93
C SER A 226 -24.33 16.23 33.78
N GLY A 227 -25.13 16.68 34.75
CA GLY A 227 -26.60 16.59 34.71
C GLY A 227 -27.30 17.65 33.86
N TRP A 228 -26.56 18.64 33.34
CA TRP A 228 -27.14 19.81 32.68
C TRP A 228 -27.40 19.62 31.17
N CYS A 229 -27.13 18.43 30.64
CA CYS A 229 -27.09 18.16 29.21
C CYS A 229 -28.48 17.95 28.55
N SER A 230 -29.59 18.30 29.18
CA SER A 230 -30.90 18.22 28.52
C SER A 230 -31.87 19.26 29.05
N ASN A 231 -32.24 20.19 28.17
CA ASN A 231 -33.27 21.22 28.32
C ASN A 231 -33.03 22.21 29.47
N VAL A 232 -32.62 23.41 29.11
CA VAL A 232 -32.65 24.57 30.01
C VAL A 232 -34.11 24.92 30.25
N ASP A 233 -34.71 24.36 31.30
CA ASP A 233 -35.94 24.91 31.83
C ASP A 233 -35.54 26.17 32.61
N LEU A 234 -35.76 27.34 31.99
CA LEU A 234 -35.45 28.65 32.58
C LEU A 234 -36.38 28.98 33.75
N SER A 235 -37.24 28.04 34.17
CA SER A 235 -38.29 28.26 35.17
C SER A 235 -37.87 28.06 36.63
N SER A 236 -36.62 27.70 36.93
CA SER A 236 -36.22 27.31 38.30
C SER A 236 -35.09 28.13 38.94
N PHE A 237 -34.74 29.30 38.41
CA PHE A 237 -33.73 30.16 39.03
C PHE A 237 -34.36 31.17 39.99
N ASP A 238 -34.87 30.66 41.12
CA ASP A 238 -35.17 31.47 42.30
C ASP A 238 -34.00 31.37 43.28
N ASP A 239 -32.82 31.83 42.84
CA ASP A 239 -31.66 31.99 43.71
C ASP A 239 -31.44 33.49 43.94
N THR A 240 -32.14 33.93 44.97
CA THR A 240 -32.15 35.20 45.67
C THR A 240 -30.73 35.73 45.94
N ASP A 241 -30.21 36.59 45.06
CA ASP A 241 -29.22 37.63 45.44
C ASP A 241 -29.97 38.94 45.78
N GLU A 242 -31.14 38.81 46.41
CA GLU A 242 -32.08 39.92 46.65
C GLU A 242 -31.48 41.05 47.50
N GLU A 243 -30.38 40.82 48.22
CA GLU A 243 -29.80 41.83 49.12
C GLU A 243 -29.23 43.06 48.39
N SER A 244 -28.76 42.92 47.13
CA SER A 244 -28.33 44.08 46.33
C SER A 244 -29.47 44.73 45.55
N TRP A 245 -30.46 43.94 45.11
CA TRP A 245 -31.55 44.41 44.25
C TRP A 245 -32.64 45.14 45.02
N MET A 246 -32.97 44.67 46.24
CA MET A 246 -33.88 45.35 47.16
C MET A 246 -33.37 46.74 47.58
N ARG A 247 -32.05 46.95 47.56
CA ARG A 247 -31.45 48.24 47.94
C ARG A 247 -31.66 49.32 46.87
N ILE A 248 -31.78 48.94 45.60
CA ILE A 248 -31.97 49.91 44.49
C ILE A 248 -33.44 50.31 44.38
N SER A 249 -34.39 49.38 44.63
CA SER A 249 -35.83 49.68 44.56
C SER A 249 -36.30 50.60 45.71
N HIS A 250 -35.74 50.44 46.92
CA HIS A 250 -36.17 51.20 48.10
C HIS A 250 -35.57 52.61 48.23
N GLN A 251 -34.67 53.02 47.34
CA GLN A 251 -33.97 54.31 47.46
C GLN A 251 -34.58 55.46 46.64
N HIS A 252 -35.62 55.20 45.86
CA HIS A 252 -36.30 56.22 45.03
C HIS A 252 -37.67 56.60 45.60
N GLY A 253 -37.73 57.75 46.27
CA GLY A 253 -38.98 58.34 46.75
C GLY A 253 -39.91 58.75 45.61
N CYS A 254 -41.21 58.51 45.83
CA CYS A 254 -42.35 58.83 44.96
C CYS A 254 -42.11 58.45 43.48
N LEU A 255 -42.05 57.14 43.22
CA LEU A 255 -42.14 56.61 41.86
C LEU A 255 -43.59 56.66 41.40
N ASP A 256 -43.79 57.13 40.16
CA ASP A 256 -45.04 56.94 39.44
C ASP A 256 -45.21 55.44 39.10
N GLU A 257 -46.46 54.96 39.03
CA GLU A 257 -46.78 53.53 38.87
C GLU A 257 -46.21 52.97 37.55
N GLN A 258 -46.11 53.82 36.52
CA GLN A 258 -45.50 53.48 35.23
C GLN A 258 -43.97 53.34 35.27
N ASP A 259 -43.28 54.05 36.16
CA ASP A 259 -41.82 53.93 36.33
C ASP A 259 -41.44 52.66 37.07
N ALA A 260 -42.24 52.25 38.05
CA ALA A 260 -42.04 50.99 38.77
C ALA A 260 -42.18 49.78 37.83
N ALA A 261 -43.19 49.77 36.95
CA ALA A 261 -43.38 48.71 35.96
C ALA A 261 -42.20 48.62 34.97
N TYR A 262 -41.76 49.75 34.41
CA TYR A 262 -40.62 49.81 33.49
C TYR A 262 -39.31 49.33 34.13
N ILE A 263 -39.05 49.73 35.38
CA ILE A 263 -37.87 49.28 36.12
C ILE A 263 -37.96 47.76 36.38
N GLY A 264 -39.14 47.25 36.73
CA GLY A 264 -39.37 45.82 36.91
C GLY A 264 -39.10 44.99 35.64
N GLU A 265 -39.55 45.46 34.47
CA GLU A 265 -39.30 44.80 33.18
C GLU A 265 -37.81 44.80 32.79
N ILE A 266 -37.11 45.91 33.05
CA ILE A 266 -35.65 45.98 32.81
C ILE A 266 -34.90 45.06 33.75
N LEU A 267 -35.26 45.04 35.03
CA LEU A 267 -34.64 44.15 36.01
C LEU A 267 -34.82 42.69 35.61
N ASN A 268 -36.03 42.31 35.18
CA ASN A 268 -36.30 40.97 34.66
C ASN A 268 -35.45 40.66 33.42
N SER A 269 -35.35 41.62 32.48
CA SER A 269 -34.51 41.46 31.28
C SER A 269 -33.03 41.32 31.61
N VAL A 270 -32.54 42.09 32.59
CA VAL A 270 -31.15 42.04 33.06
C VAL A 270 -30.86 40.72 33.76
N GLN A 271 -31.78 40.23 34.59
CA GLN A 271 -31.67 38.94 35.24
C GLN A 271 -31.64 37.80 34.21
N MET A 272 -32.57 37.79 33.25
CA MET A 272 -32.56 36.81 32.15
C MET A 272 -31.24 36.80 31.38
N VAL A 273 -30.70 37.97 31.02
CA VAL A 273 -29.40 38.06 30.33
C VAL A 273 -28.26 37.56 31.22
N ALA A 274 -28.29 37.89 32.50
CA ALA A 274 -27.30 37.48 33.47
C ALA A 274 -27.29 35.95 33.68
N ASP A 275 -28.46 35.30 33.66
CA ASP A 275 -28.62 33.86 33.80
C ASP A 275 -28.22 33.11 32.52
N VAL A 276 -28.58 33.66 31.35
CA VAL A 276 -28.13 33.13 30.05
C VAL A 276 -26.61 33.21 29.94
N MET A 277 -25.98 34.30 30.38
CA MET A 277 -24.51 34.43 30.42
C MET A 277 -23.88 33.33 31.29
N GLU A 278 -24.44 33.08 32.47
CA GLU A 278 -23.96 32.03 33.38
C GLU A 278 -24.13 30.63 32.80
N ALA A 279 -25.31 30.32 32.25
CA ALA A 279 -25.59 29.03 31.62
C ALA A 279 -24.70 28.75 30.38
N LEU A 280 -24.39 29.79 29.60
CA LEU A 280 -23.45 29.69 28.48
C LEU A 280 -22.03 29.37 28.97
N VAL A 281 -21.55 30.08 29.98
CA VAL A 281 -20.22 29.87 30.59
C VAL A 281 -20.10 28.45 31.13
N LYS A 282 -21.06 27.98 31.92
CA LYS A 282 -20.98 26.63 32.50
C LYS A 282 -20.98 25.54 31.41
N ARG A 283 -21.70 25.73 30.29
CA ARG A 283 -21.63 24.82 29.12
C ARG A 283 -20.28 24.87 28.40
N VAL A 284 -19.69 26.05 28.23
CA VAL A 284 -18.35 26.19 27.62
C VAL A 284 -17.31 25.46 28.46
N LEU A 285 -17.34 25.62 29.79
CA LEU A 285 -16.41 24.95 30.69
C LEU A 285 -16.55 23.43 30.66
N LEU A 286 -17.79 22.92 30.59
CA LEU A 286 -18.05 21.50 30.37
C LEU A 286 -17.42 21.00 29.07
N ALA A 287 -17.71 21.66 27.96
CA ALA A 287 -17.18 21.28 26.65
C ALA A 287 -15.65 21.33 26.60
N GLU A 288 -15.02 22.32 27.25
CA GLU A 288 -13.56 22.41 27.37
C GLU A 288 -12.98 21.24 28.18
N SER A 289 -13.61 20.87 29.30
CA SER A 289 -13.17 19.75 30.13
C SER A 289 -13.31 18.40 29.43
N GLU A 290 -14.42 18.17 28.73
CA GLU A 290 -14.66 16.96 27.94
C GLU A 290 -13.67 16.88 26.77
N THR A 291 -13.43 18.01 26.08
CA THR A 291 -12.43 18.09 25.02
C THR A 291 -11.02 17.80 25.55
N ALA A 292 -10.68 18.22 26.76
CA ALA A 292 -9.39 17.94 27.37
C ALA A 292 -9.22 16.44 27.68
N ILE A 293 -10.25 15.80 28.23
CA ILE A 293 -10.27 14.35 28.49
C ILE A 293 -10.14 13.57 27.17
N GLU A 294 -10.93 13.94 26.16
CA GLU A 294 -10.88 13.26 24.86
C GLU A 294 -9.51 13.41 24.19
N LYS A 295 -8.86 14.58 24.30
CA LYS A 295 -7.48 14.78 23.83
C LYS A 295 -6.49 13.85 24.54
N GLU A 296 -6.66 13.61 25.83
CA GLU A 296 -5.81 12.68 26.59
C GLU A 296 -6.04 11.23 26.13
N ILE A 297 -7.30 10.81 25.97
CA ILE A 297 -7.67 9.47 25.46
C ILE A 297 -7.07 9.24 24.07
N VAL A 298 -7.18 10.23 23.17
CA VAL A 298 -6.59 10.17 21.82
C VAL A 298 -5.06 10.07 21.90
N SER A 299 -4.41 10.83 22.78
CA SER A 299 -2.95 10.76 22.97
C SER A 299 -2.49 9.37 23.43
N ILE A 300 -3.18 8.79 24.42
CA ILE A 300 -2.88 7.43 24.91
C ILE A 300 -3.09 6.40 23.80
N SER A 301 -4.21 6.50 23.08
CA SER A 301 -4.54 5.59 21.97
C SER A 301 -3.51 5.66 20.84
N GLN A 302 -3.03 6.86 20.53
CA GLN A 302 -2.01 7.05 19.50
C GLN A 302 -0.66 6.44 19.89
N GLU A 303 -0.28 6.51 21.17
CA GLU A 303 0.93 5.85 21.65
C GLU A 303 0.79 4.32 21.62
N GLU A 304 -0.39 3.78 21.96
CA GLU A 304 -0.65 2.35 21.81
C GLU A 304 -0.59 1.89 20.35
N ILE A 305 -1.12 2.69 19.40
CA ILE A 305 -1.03 2.42 17.97
C ILE A 305 0.44 2.40 17.51
N LYS A 306 1.27 3.35 17.94
CA LYS A 306 2.71 3.35 17.62
C LYS A 306 3.42 2.11 18.16
N ARG A 307 3.09 1.70 19.38
CA ARG A 307 3.64 0.48 20.00
C ARG A 307 3.25 -0.76 19.20
N LYS A 308 1.96 -0.92 18.87
CA LYS A 308 1.46 -2.05 18.06
C LYS A 308 2.04 -2.03 16.65
N SER A 309 2.19 -0.85 16.04
CA SER A 309 2.84 -0.70 14.72
C SER A 309 4.29 -1.18 14.76
N THR A 310 5.05 -0.85 15.80
CA THR A 310 6.43 -1.31 15.96
C THR A 310 6.49 -2.83 16.17
N GLN A 311 5.55 -3.40 16.92
CA GLN A 311 5.45 -4.85 17.09
C GLN A 311 5.12 -5.56 15.78
N LEU A 312 4.20 -5.01 14.98
CA LEU A 312 3.87 -5.55 13.66
C LEU A 312 5.07 -5.50 12.70
N GLU A 313 5.84 -4.42 12.70
CA GLU A 313 7.06 -4.31 11.89
C GLU A 313 8.09 -5.38 12.27
N ASN A 314 8.31 -5.59 13.58
CA ASN A 314 9.20 -6.65 14.07
C ASN A 314 8.73 -8.06 13.67
N MET A 315 7.41 -8.31 13.76
CA MET A 315 6.84 -9.58 13.31
C MET A 315 6.96 -9.75 11.80
N SER A 316 6.80 -8.66 11.03
CA SER A 316 6.98 -8.66 9.57
C SER A 316 8.41 -9.04 9.20
N MET A 317 9.41 -8.40 9.83
CA MET A 317 10.83 -8.71 9.63
C MET A 317 11.13 -10.18 9.94
N LYS A 318 10.61 -10.71 11.06
CA LYS A 318 10.79 -12.12 11.42
C LYS A 318 10.15 -13.07 10.38
N LEU A 319 9.02 -12.69 9.79
CA LEU A 319 8.39 -13.48 8.72
C LEU A 319 9.22 -13.47 7.44
N GLU A 320 9.82 -12.34 7.06
CA GLU A 320 10.75 -12.26 5.93
C GLU A 320 11.99 -13.14 6.14
N GLU A 321 12.56 -13.15 7.35
CA GLU A 321 13.67 -14.05 7.71
C GLU A 321 13.26 -15.53 7.60
N MET A 322 12.05 -15.87 8.06
CA MET A 322 11.50 -17.24 7.95
C MET A 322 11.26 -17.64 6.49
N GLU A 323 10.78 -16.73 5.63
CA GLU A 323 10.62 -16.98 4.20
C GLU A 323 11.96 -17.26 3.54
N HIS A 324 12.98 -16.43 3.82
CA HIS A 324 14.33 -16.65 3.30
C HIS A 324 14.93 -17.98 3.79
N PHE A 325 14.73 -18.34 5.06
CA PHE A 325 15.15 -19.62 5.60
C PHE A 325 14.47 -20.82 4.90
N ALA A 326 13.16 -20.72 4.65
CA ALA A 326 12.40 -21.76 3.96
C ALA A 326 12.85 -21.92 2.50
N LEU A 327 13.09 -20.80 1.79
CA LEU A 327 13.62 -20.79 0.43
C LEU A 327 14.99 -21.47 0.35
N ASN A 328 15.90 -21.14 1.27
CA ASN A 328 17.24 -21.74 1.31
C ASN A 328 17.17 -23.25 1.60
N THR A 329 16.35 -23.65 2.56
CA THR A 329 16.15 -25.07 2.88
C THR A 329 15.58 -25.84 1.68
N ASN A 330 14.62 -25.25 0.97
CA ASN A 330 14.04 -25.85 -0.23
C ASN A 330 15.07 -25.96 -1.37
N SER A 331 15.92 -24.95 -1.56
CA SER A 331 17.03 -25.00 -2.53
C SER A 331 17.94 -26.20 -2.27
N ILE A 332 18.38 -26.37 -1.02
CA ILE A 332 19.25 -27.50 -0.62
C ILE A 332 18.54 -28.84 -0.85
N LEU A 333 17.26 -28.96 -0.48
CA LEU A 333 16.48 -30.17 -0.71
C LEU A 333 16.34 -30.50 -2.20
N ASN A 334 16.17 -29.51 -3.06
CA ASN A 334 16.14 -29.73 -4.51
C ASN A 334 17.49 -30.19 -5.05
N GLU A 335 18.60 -29.63 -4.59
CA GLU A 335 19.94 -30.11 -4.96
C GLU A 335 20.18 -31.55 -4.50
N MET A 336 19.79 -31.89 -3.27
CA MET A 336 19.89 -33.26 -2.76
C MET A 336 19.03 -34.22 -3.57
N ARG A 337 17.80 -33.84 -3.94
CA ARG A 337 16.94 -34.63 -4.82
C ARG A 337 17.62 -34.90 -6.16
N GLN A 338 18.18 -33.87 -6.80
CA GLN A 338 18.87 -34.04 -8.08
C GLN A 338 20.06 -35.00 -7.97
N ARG A 339 20.90 -34.86 -6.92
CA ARG A 339 22.03 -35.79 -6.71
C ARG A 339 21.57 -37.23 -6.51
N VAL A 340 20.43 -37.45 -5.87
CA VAL A 340 19.85 -38.79 -5.71
C VAL A 340 19.36 -39.34 -7.05
N GLU A 341 18.69 -38.51 -7.87
CA GLU A 341 18.28 -38.88 -9.23
C GLU A 341 19.49 -39.28 -10.09
N ASP A 342 20.55 -38.46 -10.07
CA ASP A 342 21.80 -38.73 -10.82
C ASP A 342 22.47 -40.04 -10.35
N LEU A 343 22.48 -40.31 -9.03
CA LEU A 343 23.03 -41.55 -8.47
C LEU A 343 22.21 -42.78 -8.87
N VAL A 344 20.88 -42.66 -8.95
CA VAL A 344 20.01 -43.73 -9.41
C VAL A 344 20.28 -44.04 -10.88
N GLU A 345 20.42 -43.02 -11.73
CA GLU A 345 20.75 -43.18 -13.15
C GLU A 345 22.14 -43.82 -13.36
N GLU A 346 23.15 -43.38 -12.61
CA GLU A 346 24.48 -44.02 -12.67
C GLU A 346 24.45 -45.47 -12.18
N THR A 347 23.64 -45.75 -11.13
CA THR A 347 23.47 -47.12 -10.63
C THR A 347 22.78 -48.01 -11.67
N THR A 348 21.79 -47.49 -12.42
CA THR A 348 21.17 -48.24 -13.52
C THR A 348 22.17 -48.53 -14.63
N ARG A 349 22.98 -47.54 -15.03
CA ARG A 349 24.03 -47.70 -16.05
C ARG A 349 25.12 -48.68 -15.62
N GLN A 350 25.48 -48.69 -14.34
CA GLN A 350 26.42 -49.69 -13.79
C GLN A 350 25.86 -51.10 -13.83
N ARG A 351 24.56 -51.27 -13.53
CA ARG A 351 23.89 -52.56 -13.62
C ARG A 351 23.85 -53.11 -15.04
N GLU A 352 23.56 -52.25 -16.03
CA GLU A 352 23.58 -52.63 -17.45
C GLU A 352 24.96 -53.11 -17.89
N ARG A 353 26.01 -52.32 -17.60
CA ARG A 353 27.39 -52.72 -17.89
C ARG A 353 27.81 -54.02 -17.19
N ALA A 354 27.34 -54.25 -15.97
CA ALA A 354 27.59 -55.49 -15.24
C ALA A 354 26.92 -56.70 -15.93
N ALA A 355 25.69 -56.53 -16.43
CA ALA A 355 24.99 -57.57 -17.19
C ALA A 355 25.69 -57.87 -18.54
N GLU A 356 26.13 -56.85 -19.26
CA GLU A 356 26.92 -57.02 -20.50
C GLU A 356 28.23 -57.79 -20.24
N ASN A 357 28.94 -57.45 -19.16
CA ASN A 357 30.15 -58.16 -18.77
C ASN A 357 29.89 -59.63 -18.38
N GLU A 358 28.76 -59.93 -17.74
CA GLU A 358 28.36 -61.29 -17.40
C GLU A 358 28.06 -62.13 -18.65
N GLU A 359 27.42 -61.52 -19.66
CA GLU A 359 27.17 -62.15 -20.96
C GLU A 359 28.49 -62.43 -21.71
N GLU A 360 29.39 -61.44 -21.76
CA GLU A 360 30.73 -61.56 -22.34
C GLU A 360 31.53 -62.68 -21.67
N LEU A 361 31.56 -62.70 -20.34
CA LEU A 361 32.24 -63.74 -19.57
C LEU A 361 31.65 -65.13 -19.86
N SER A 362 30.33 -65.23 -19.97
CA SER A 362 29.63 -66.47 -20.30
C SER A 362 29.97 -66.95 -21.72
N ARG A 363 30.12 -66.02 -22.67
CA ARG A 363 30.56 -66.33 -24.04
C ARG A 363 31.99 -66.86 -24.06
N VAL A 364 32.92 -66.15 -23.43
CA VAL A 364 34.34 -66.56 -23.36
C VAL A 364 34.49 -67.92 -22.68
N LYS A 365 33.73 -68.18 -21.61
CA LYS A 365 33.74 -69.49 -20.94
C LYS A 365 33.32 -70.62 -21.88
N ARG A 366 32.31 -70.39 -22.74
CA ARG A 366 31.86 -71.36 -23.75
C ARG A 366 32.92 -71.61 -24.83
N GLU A 367 33.57 -70.54 -25.29
CA GLU A 367 34.68 -70.63 -26.25
C GLU A 367 35.86 -71.42 -25.68
N PHE A 368 36.19 -71.19 -24.40
CA PHE A 368 37.26 -71.91 -23.73
C PHE A 368 36.95 -73.41 -23.58
N GLU A 369 35.70 -73.78 -23.27
CA GLU A 369 35.32 -75.19 -23.21
C GLU A 369 35.35 -75.85 -24.61
N SER A 370 34.97 -75.12 -25.66
CA SER A 370 35.12 -75.58 -27.05
C SER A 370 36.59 -75.79 -27.43
N LEU A 371 37.46 -74.84 -27.09
CA LEU A 371 38.90 -74.93 -27.32
C LEU A 371 39.50 -76.12 -26.57
N LYS A 372 39.10 -76.34 -25.32
CA LYS A 372 39.52 -77.50 -24.52
C LYS A 372 39.14 -78.81 -25.19
N SER A 373 37.91 -78.94 -25.69
CA SER A 373 37.47 -80.11 -26.46
C SER A 373 38.31 -80.31 -27.73
N TYR A 374 38.61 -79.22 -28.45
CA TYR A 374 39.46 -79.26 -29.65
C TYR A 374 40.89 -79.75 -29.33
N VAL A 375 41.50 -79.23 -28.27
CA VAL A 375 42.84 -79.66 -27.81
C VAL A 375 42.81 -81.14 -27.38
N SER A 376 41.78 -81.58 -26.66
CA SER A 376 41.62 -83.01 -26.35
C SER A 376 41.54 -83.87 -27.61
N GLY A 377 40.82 -83.43 -28.64
CA GLY A 377 40.79 -84.11 -29.94
C GLY A 377 42.17 -84.17 -30.60
N LEU A 378 42.94 -83.08 -30.59
CA LEU A 378 44.30 -83.05 -31.11
C LEU A 378 45.24 -84.01 -30.36
N ILE A 379 45.08 -84.16 -29.05
CA ILE A 379 45.84 -85.13 -28.24
C ILE A 379 45.53 -86.56 -28.72
N THR A 380 44.25 -86.91 -28.93
CA THR A 380 43.87 -88.23 -29.45
C THR A 380 44.43 -88.50 -30.85
N VAL A 381 44.41 -87.49 -31.74
CA VAL A 381 45.02 -87.61 -33.08
C VAL A 381 46.52 -87.85 -32.96
N ARG A 382 47.22 -87.11 -32.09
CA ARG A 382 48.65 -87.30 -31.82
C ARG A 382 48.95 -88.71 -31.30
N GLU A 383 48.16 -89.22 -30.36
CA GLU A 383 48.31 -90.58 -29.83
C GLU A 383 48.13 -91.65 -30.91
N THR A 384 47.14 -91.46 -31.79
CA THR A 384 46.90 -92.35 -32.93
C THR A 384 48.07 -92.33 -33.91
N LEU A 385 48.59 -91.15 -34.25
CA LEU A 385 49.77 -91.01 -35.11
C LEU A 385 51.01 -91.66 -34.49
N LEU A 386 51.27 -91.45 -33.20
CA LEU A 386 52.38 -92.11 -32.49
C LEU A 386 52.24 -93.64 -32.48
N SER A 387 51.02 -94.17 -32.39
CA SER A 387 50.77 -95.61 -32.50
C SER A 387 51.05 -96.13 -33.91
N SER A 388 50.57 -95.41 -34.94
CA SER A 388 50.85 -95.75 -36.34
C SER A 388 52.34 -95.72 -36.66
N GLU A 389 53.07 -94.71 -36.17
CA GLU A 389 54.53 -94.60 -36.30
C GLU A 389 55.25 -95.84 -35.73
N LYS A 390 54.85 -96.32 -34.54
CA LYS A 390 55.41 -97.56 -33.96
C LYS A 390 55.13 -98.80 -34.83
N GLN A 391 53.98 -98.83 -35.49
CA GLN A 391 53.66 -99.90 -36.45
C GLN A 391 54.56 -99.81 -37.69
N PHE A 392 54.75 -98.62 -38.26
CA PHE A 392 55.68 -98.39 -39.38
C PHE A 392 57.11 -98.83 -39.03
N GLN A 393 57.64 -98.43 -37.88
CA GLN A 393 58.96 -98.88 -37.41
C GLN A 393 59.07 -100.40 -37.27
N THR A 394 57.96 -101.07 -36.95
CA THR A 394 57.92 -102.54 -36.88
C THR A 394 57.92 -103.15 -38.27
N ILE A 395 57.20 -102.56 -39.22
CA ILE A 395 57.19 -102.96 -40.62
C ILE A 395 58.58 -102.75 -41.25
N GLU A 396 59.25 -101.63 -41.00
CA GLU A 396 60.62 -101.35 -41.46
C GLU A 396 61.61 -102.41 -40.98
N ARG A 397 61.57 -102.78 -39.69
CA ARG A 397 62.41 -103.88 -39.15
C ARG A 397 62.14 -105.22 -39.81
N LEU A 398 60.89 -105.49 -40.22
CA LEU A 398 60.55 -106.70 -40.97
C LEU A 398 61.09 -106.63 -42.41
N PHE A 399 61.00 -105.46 -43.06
CA PHE A 399 61.59 -105.22 -44.38
C PHE A 399 63.11 -105.38 -44.37
N GLU A 400 63.81 -104.82 -43.39
CA GLU A 400 65.27 -104.99 -43.23
C GLU A 400 65.64 -106.48 -43.12
N LYS A 401 64.92 -107.24 -42.29
CA LYS A 401 65.10 -108.70 -42.18
C LYS A 401 64.83 -109.42 -43.50
N LEU A 402 63.79 -109.02 -44.23
CA LEU A 402 63.44 -109.60 -45.52
C LEU A 402 64.55 -109.33 -46.55
N VAL A 403 65.02 -108.09 -46.65
CA VAL A 403 66.14 -107.70 -47.54
C VAL A 403 67.39 -108.51 -47.19
N ALA A 404 67.78 -108.57 -45.92
CA ALA A 404 68.93 -109.36 -45.47
C ALA A 404 68.78 -110.85 -45.84
N LYS A 405 67.57 -111.41 -45.68
CA LYS A 405 67.30 -112.81 -46.05
C LYS A 405 67.35 -113.02 -47.56
N THR A 406 66.83 -112.09 -48.35
CA THR A 406 66.91 -112.14 -49.81
C THR A 406 68.35 -112.10 -50.30
N THR A 407 69.18 -111.19 -49.76
CA THR A 407 70.62 -111.12 -50.10
C THR A 407 71.36 -112.40 -49.71
N GLN A 408 71.05 -112.99 -48.55
CA GLN A 408 71.60 -114.28 -48.15
C GLN A 408 71.23 -115.38 -49.16
N LEU A 409 69.94 -115.50 -49.50
CA LEU A 409 69.44 -116.52 -50.44
C LEU A 409 70.02 -116.33 -51.84
N GLU A 410 70.23 -115.09 -52.29
CA GLU A 410 70.87 -114.79 -53.57
C GLU A 410 72.35 -115.20 -53.59
N GLY A 411 73.07 -115.00 -52.48
CA GLY A 411 74.43 -115.52 -52.31
C GLY A 411 74.50 -117.05 -52.31
N GLU A 412 73.61 -117.70 -51.55
CA GLU A 412 73.48 -119.17 -51.55
C GLU A 412 73.14 -119.72 -52.95
N LYS A 413 72.27 -119.03 -53.69
CA LYS A 413 71.93 -119.35 -55.08
C LYS A 413 73.15 -119.22 -55.98
N MET A 414 73.88 -118.11 -55.94
CA MET A 414 75.09 -117.88 -56.75
C MET A 414 76.18 -118.93 -56.47
N GLN A 415 76.36 -119.30 -55.20
CA GLN A 415 77.27 -120.38 -54.82
C GLN A 415 76.86 -121.73 -55.43
N LYS A 416 75.57 -122.09 -55.34
CA LYS A 416 75.04 -123.32 -55.94
C LYS A 416 75.15 -123.30 -57.47
N GLU A 417 74.88 -122.18 -58.12
CA GLU A 417 75.04 -122.02 -59.57
C GLU A 417 76.52 -122.22 -59.99
N ALA A 418 77.47 -121.69 -59.23
CA ALA A 418 78.90 -121.93 -59.48
C ALA A 418 79.31 -123.40 -59.28
N GLU A 419 78.76 -124.08 -58.27
CA GLU A 419 78.98 -125.51 -58.05
C GLU A 419 78.42 -126.35 -59.20
N VAL A 420 77.20 -126.04 -59.66
CA VAL A 420 76.59 -126.68 -60.83
C VAL A 420 77.45 -126.48 -62.07
N GLN A 421 77.95 -125.27 -62.32
CA GLN A 421 78.83 -124.98 -63.46
C GLN A 421 80.13 -125.80 -63.39
N LYS A 422 80.76 -125.90 -62.22
CA LYS A 422 81.96 -126.72 -62.00
C LYS A 422 81.69 -128.20 -62.25
N LEU A 423 80.58 -128.73 -61.73
CA LEU A 423 80.16 -130.11 -61.98
C LEU A 423 79.88 -130.34 -63.47
N MET A 424 79.32 -129.34 -64.18
CA MET A 424 79.08 -129.40 -65.62
C MET A 424 80.40 -129.46 -66.41
N GLU A 425 81.39 -128.63 -66.07
CA GLU A 425 82.73 -128.66 -66.66
C GLU A 425 83.45 -130.00 -66.41
N GLU A 426 83.35 -130.52 -65.18
CA GLU A 426 83.89 -131.83 -64.84
C GLU A 426 83.20 -132.96 -65.61
N ASN A 427 81.88 -132.88 -65.78
CA ASN A 427 81.12 -133.85 -66.56
C ASN A 427 81.56 -133.83 -68.03
N VAL A 428 81.70 -132.65 -68.65
CA VAL A 428 82.24 -132.53 -70.02
C VAL A 428 83.65 -133.13 -70.13
N ARG A 429 84.53 -132.89 -69.14
CA ARG A 429 85.88 -133.47 -69.10
C ARG A 429 85.84 -135.00 -69.00
N LEU A 430 84.96 -135.54 -68.14
CA LEU A 430 84.78 -136.99 -67.98
C LEU A 430 84.19 -137.61 -69.24
N SER A 431 83.21 -136.99 -69.89
CA SER A 431 82.69 -137.42 -71.19
C SER A 431 83.79 -137.44 -72.25
N ALA A 432 84.63 -136.42 -72.35
CA ALA A 432 85.75 -136.42 -73.29
C ALA A 432 86.79 -137.51 -72.98
N GLN A 433 87.03 -137.83 -71.70
CA GLN A 433 87.85 -138.98 -71.31
C GLN A 433 87.20 -140.31 -71.67
N LEU A 434 85.89 -140.43 -71.49
CA LEU A 434 85.09 -141.59 -71.90
C LEU A 434 85.21 -141.79 -73.41
N ASP A 435 84.94 -140.75 -74.22
CA ASP A 435 85.07 -140.77 -75.68
C ASP A 435 86.48 -141.19 -76.12
N LYS A 436 87.52 -140.65 -75.46
CA LYS A 436 88.92 -141.06 -75.72
C LYS A 436 89.13 -142.54 -75.42
N LYS A 437 88.58 -143.05 -74.32
CA LYS A 437 88.69 -144.46 -73.93
C LYS A 437 87.89 -145.36 -74.86
N GLU A 438 86.70 -144.95 -75.29
CA GLU A 438 85.90 -145.64 -76.31
C GLU A 438 86.64 -145.68 -77.65
N ALA A 439 87.24 -144.56 -78.09
CA ALA A 439 88.06 -144.52 -79.29
C ALA A 439 89.30 -145.42 -79.18
N GLN A 440 89.97 -145.45 -78.01
CA GLN A 440 91.07 -146.38 -77.74
C GLN A 440 90.61 -147.84 -77.79
N LEU A 441 89.45 -148.16 -77.22
CA LEU A 441 88.87 -149.49 -77.27
C LEU A 441 88.48 -149.89 -78.69
N LEU A 442 87.88 -148.99 -79.48
CA LEU A 442 87.57 -149.22 -80.89
C LEU A 442 88.83 -149.44 -81.72
N ALA A 443 89.88 -148.64 -81.51
CA ALA A 443 91.17 -148.81 -82.18
C ALA A 443 91.84 -150.13 -81.79
N LEU A 444 91.78 -150.51 -80.51
CA LEU A 444 92.28 -151.80 -80.03
C LEU A 444 91.46 -152.95 -80.62
N ASN A 445 90.14 -152.80 -80.69
CA ASN A 445 89.23 -153.77 -81.29
C ASN A 445 89.53 -153.95 -82.78
N GLU A 446 89.78 -152.86 -83.52
CA GLU A 446 90.23 -152.92 -84.92
C GLU A 446 91.66 -153.48 -85.05
N GLN A 447 92.58 -153.18 -84.13
CA GLN A 447 93.90 -153.85 -84.09
C GLN A 447 93.77 -155.36 -83.86
N PHE A 448 92.90 -155.81 -82.96
CA PHE A 448 92.60 -157.24 -82.77
C PHE A 448 91.97 -157.85 -84.03
N LYS A 449 91.13 -157.10 -84.75
CA LYS A 449 90.58 -157.50 -86.05
C LYS A 449 91.67 -157.64 -87.12
N VAL A 450 92.60 -156.68 -87.22
CA VAL A 450 93.74 -156.73 -88.15
C VAL A 450 94.74 -157.82 -87.76
N MET A 451 95.00 -158.03 -86.46
CA MET A 451 95.79 -159.16 -85.98
C MET A 451 95.11 -160.50 -86.30
N ALA A 452 93.78 -160.60 -86.18
CA ALA A 452 93.03 -161.78 -86.61
C ALA A 452 93.10 -162.00 -88.12
N LEU A 453 93.06 -160.93 -88.93
CA LEU A 453 93.20 -160.99 -90.41
C LEU A 453 94.64 -161.26 -90.89
N ASN A 454 95.65 -160.78 -90.15
CA ASN A 454 97.07 -161.06 -90.44
C ASN A 454 97.49 -162.45 -89.95
N ALA A 455 96.90 -162.96 -88.86
CA ALA A 455 97.07 -164.34 -88.40
C ALA A 455 96.35 -165.35 -89.31
N SER A 456 95.39 -164.91 -90.12
CA SER A 456 94.76 -165.73 -91.16
C SER A 456 95.49 -165.70 -92.52
N ASN A 457 96.69 -165.12 -92.59
CA ASN A 457 97.52 -165.02 -93.82
C ASN A 457 98.98 -165.50 -93.64
N MET A 458 99.22 -166.35 -92.64
CA MET A 458 100.48 -167.11 -92.49
C MET A 458 100.22 -168.57 -92.18
#